data_AF-H0XIE8-F1
#
_entry.id   AF-H0XIE8-F1
#
_cell.length_a   1.000
_cell.length_b   1.000
_cell.length_c   1.000
_cell.angle_alpha   90.00
_cell.angle_beta   90.00
_cell.angle_gamma   90.00
#
_symmetry.space_group_name_H-M   'P 1'
#
loop_
_entity.id
_entity.type
_entity.pdbx_description
1 polymer ?
#
loop_
_entity_poly.entity_id
_entity_poly.type
_entity_poly.pdbx_seq_one_letter_code
_entity_poly.pdbx_strand_id
1 'polypeptide(L)'
;MNFATNKSDYFLMIEDDVKCTPGFVTQIASILSAWEWRSWLTLEFSQFGFTGKLFHTRDLPCFVHFLLIFYQQMPCDYLLSHFRDLLMQKEPVQFFPSLFQHMGKYSSFKGKFNRLKDKGFVENDIGFPSNPPATIYTNLNVTNGSVLMNAYSSDMNFFYVKEAKVGSYLTVVLNKSAIVFRVQVLTGSELKMENQLNEGQVELGYDA
;
A
#
# COMPACT_ATOMS: atom_id res chain seq x y z
N MET A 1 7.71 14.23 -19.80
CA MET A 1 6.86 13.38 -20.67
C MET A 1 7.30 13.40 -22.13
N ASN A 2 7.36 14.55 -22.84
CA ASN A 2 7.74 14.58 -24.26
C ASN A 2 9.10 13.93 -24.61
N PHE A 3 10.08 13.95 -23.69
CA PHE A 3 11.38 13.30 -23.95
C PHE A 3 11.29 11.76 -24.04
N ALA A 4 10.21 11.17 -23.52
CA ALA A 4 10.04 9.73 -23.43
C ALA A 4 9.45 9.11 -24.71
N THR A 5 8.96 9.93 -25.66
CA THR A 5 8.20 9.48 -26.84
C THR A 5 8.91 8.43 -27.71
N ASN A 6 10.24 8.38 -27.68
CA ASN A 6 11.04 7.43 -28.48
C ASN A 6 11.93 6.53 -27.60
N LYS A 7 11.55 6.27 -26.35
CA LYS A 7 12.40 5.54 -25.38
C LYS A 7 11.87 4.16 -25.00
N SER A 8 10.57 3.94 -25.12
CA SER A 8 9.87 2.71 -24.70
C SER A 8 8.46 2.71 -25.31
N ASP A 9 7.83 1.55 -25.45
CA ASP A 9 6.44 1.43 -25.90
C ASP A 9 5.44 2.00 -24.87
N TYR A 10 5.83 1.97 -23.60
CA TYR A 10 5.02 2.40 -22.47
C TYR A 10 5.74 3.43 -21.60
N PHE A 11 4.95 4.32 -21.01
CA PHE A 11 5.39 5.34 -20.07
C PHE A 11 4.59 5.24 -18.78
N LEU A 12 5.28 4.94 -17.68
CA LEU A 12 4.70 4.89 -16.34
C LEU A 12 4.98 6.21 -15.63
N MET A 13 3.92 6.90 -15.21
CA MET A 13 4.02 8.11 -14.43
C MET A 13 4.02 7.80 -12.93
N ILE A 14 5.02 8.29 -12.20
CA ILE A 14 5.18 8.13 -10.76
C ILE A 14 5.64 9.47 -10.17
N GLU A 15 5.14 9.82 -8.99
CA GLU A 15 5.57 10.97 -8.18
C GLU A 15 6.84 10.65 -7.35
N ASP A 16 7.46 11.65 -6.74
CA ASP A 16 8.71 11.53 -6.01
C ASP A 16 8.56 10.89 -4.62
N ASP A 17 7.37 10.94 -4.03
CA ASP A 17 7.05 10.47 -2.69
C ASP A 17 6.11 9.25 -2.69
N VAL A 18 6.47 8.23 -3.48
CA VAL A 18 5.64 7.04 -3.70
C VAL A 18 6.29 5.79 -3.11
N LYS A 19 5.51 4.98 -2.40
CA LYS A 19 5.86 3.61 -1.99
C LYS A 19 5.35 2.63 -3.03
N CYS A 20 6.22 1.75 -3.51
CA CYS A 20 5.89 0.74 -4.52
C CYS A 20 5.79 -0.66 -3.91
N THR A 21 4.88 -1.48 -4.45
CA THR A 21 4.80 -2.91 -4.15
C THR A 21 5.98 -3.68 -4.77
N PRO A 22 6.60 -4.65 -4.08
CA PRO A 22 7.64 -5.50 -4.64
C PRO A 22 7.19 -6.17 -5.94
N GLY A 23 8.09 -6.20 -6.94
CA GLY A 23 7.81 -6.80 -8.24
C GLY A 23 6.77 -6.06 -9.09
N PHE A 24 6.44 -4.79 -8.78
CA PHE A 24 5.45 -4.02 -9.53
C PHE A 24 5.68 -4.02 -11.04
N VAL A 25 6.94 -3.98 -11.50
CA VAL A 25 7.27 -4.03 -12.93
C VAL A 25 6.81 -5.34 -13.57
N THR A 26 7.06 -6.46 -12.92
CA THR A 26 6.65 -7.80 -13.39
C THR A 26 5.11 -7.91 -13.42
N GLN A 27 4.44 -7.37 -12.41
CA GLN A 27 2.98 -7.34 -12.36
C GLN A 27 2.38 -6.50 -13.50
N ILE A 28 2.93 -5.29 -13.73
CA ILE A 28 2.53 -4.42 -14.85
C ILE A 28 2.75 -5.13 -16.19
N ALA A 29 3.92 -5.76 -16.39
CA ALA A 29 4.21 -6.49 -17.62
C ALA A 29 3.21 -7.63 -17.88
N SER A 30 2.88 -8.41 -16.85
CA SER A 30 1.87 -9.46 -16.95
C SER A 30 0.48 -8.92 -17.32
N ILE A 31 0.11 -7.77 -16.77
CA ILE A 31 -1.16 -7.10 -17.09
C ILE A 31 -1.16 -6.61 -18.53
N LEU A 32 -0.06 -6.00 -18.99
CA LEU A 32 0.09 -5.57 -20.38
C LEU A 32 -0.08 -6.74 -21.36
N SER A 33 0.55 -7.89 -21.09
CA SER A 33 0.36 -9.10 -21.90
C SER A 33 -1.10 -9.58 -21.91
N ALA A 34 -1.79 -9.55 -20.77
CA ALA A 34 -3.21 -9.92 -20.70
C ALA A 34 -4.14 -8.91 -21.40
N TRP A 35 -3.68 -7.69 -21.63
CA TRP A 35 -4.44 -6.58 -22.22
C TRP A 35 -3.99 -6.20 -23.64
N GLU A 36 -3.12 -6.98 -24.26
CA GLU A 36 -2.54 -6.72 -25.58
C GLU A 36 -3.61 -6.43 -26.66
N TRP A 37 -4.75 -7.13 -26.59
CA TRP A 37 -5.84 -7.03 -27.56
C TRP A 37 -6.93 -6.03 -27.19
N ARG A 38 -6.82 -5.35 -26.03
CA ARG A 38 -7.81 -4.38 -25.55
C ARG A 38 -7.35 -2.97 -25.88
N SER A 39 -8.26 -2.15 -26.38
CA SER A 39 -8.00 -0.71 -26.52
C SER A 39 -8.15 -0.03 -25.16
N TRP A 40 -7.13 0.71 -24.76
CA TRP A 40 -7.12 1.53 -23.55
C TRP A 40 -6.23 2.75 -23.76
N LEU A 41 -6.58 3.85 -23.10
CA LEU A 41 -5.82 5.10 -23.11
C LEU A 41 -4.87 5.16 -21.92
N THR A 42 -5.35 4.77 -20.74
CA THR A 42 -4.57 4.80 -19.50
C THR A 42 -4.95 3.65 -18.59
N LEU A 43 -3.96 2.93 -18.07
CA LEU A 43 -4.12 1.94 -17.00
C LEU A 43 -3.69 2.56 -15.66
N GLU A 44 -4.44 2.28 -14.61
CA GLU A 44 -4.25 2.92 -13.30
C GLU A 44 -3.91 1.89 -12.22
N PHE A 45 -2.73 2.05 -11.62
CA PHE A 45 -2.19 1.18 -10.56
C PHE A 45 -2.17 1.88 -9.18
N SER A 46 -2.86 3.02 -9.09
CA SER A 46 -3.13 3.80 -7.87
C SER A 46 -4.50 4.46 -8.04
N GLN A 47 -5.27 4.49 -6.95
CA GLN A 47 -6.59 5.10 -6.86
C GLN A 47 -6.54 6.62 -6.95
N PHE A 48 -5.47 7.24 -6.47
CA PHE A 48 -5.42 8.69 -6.29
C PHE A 48 -4.28 9.35 -7.04
N GLY A 49 -4.56 10.58 -7.48
CA GLY A 49 -3.57 11.48 -8.08
C GLY A 49 -3.06 11.04 -9.44
N PHE A 50 -1.89 11.58 -9.77
CA PHE A 50 -1.22 11.39 -11.05
C PHE A 50 -0.22 10.23 -11.05
N THR A 51 0.09 9.68 -9.88
CA THR A 51 0.97 8.51 -9.75
C THR A 51 0.31 7.21 -10.20
N GLY A 52 1.13 6.26 -10.64
CA GLY A 52 0.70 4.94 -11.06
C GLY A 52 -0.14 4.93 -12.34
N LYS A 53 -0.04 5.97 -13.19
CA LYS A 53 -0.74 6.04 -14.48
C LYS A 53 0.19 5.56 -15.59
N LEU A 54 -0.22 4.53 -16.31
CA LEU A 54 0.52 3.96 -17.43
C LEU A 54 -0.13 4.38 -18.75
N PHE A 55 0.68 4.89 -19.66
CA PHE A 55 0.28 5.34 -20.98
C PHE A 55 1.02 4.57 -22.05
N HIS A 56 0.40 4.44 -23.21
CA HIS A 56 1.14 4.18 -24.43
C HIS A 56 1.97 5.41 -24.79
N THR A 57 3.24 5.21 -25.10
CA THR A 57 4.17 6.30 -25.40
C THR A 57 3.75 7.10 -26.65
N ARG A 58 3.13 6.43 -27.63
CA ARG A 58 2.59 7.06 -28.85
C ARG A 58 1.48 8.09 -28.57
N ASP A 59 0.76 7.95 -27.47
CA ASP A 59 -0.38 8.80 -27.11
C ASP A 59 0.06 9.98 -26.22
N LEU A 60 1.28 9.93 -25.67
CA LEU A 60 1.83 11.00 -24.82
C LEU A 60 1.85 12.38 -25.47
N PRO A 61 2.24 12.56 -26.75
CA PRO A 61 2.28 13.91 -27.33
C PRO A 61 0.92 14.59 -27.29
N CYS A 62 -0.16 13.86 -27.58
CA CYS A 62 -1.53 14.40 -27.50
C CYS A 62 -1.86 14.82 -26.06
N PHE A 63 -1.58 13.95 -25.10
CA PHE A 63 -1.82 14.21 -23.69
C PHE A 63 -1.02 15.40 -23.15
N VAL A 64 0.28 15.50 -23.50
CA VAL A 64 1.15 16.60 -23.05
C VAL A 64 0.70 17.93 -23.64
N HIS A 65 0.32 17.98 -24.92
CA HIS A 65 -0.25 19.20 -25.49
C HIS A 65 -1.54 19.61 -24.79
N PHE A 66 -2.41 18.66 -24.48
CA PHE A 66 -3.62 18.92 -23.71
C PHE A 66 -3.29 19.54 -22.34
N LEU A 67 -2.35 18.96 -21.59
CA LEU A 67 -1.90 19.52 -20.32
C LEU A 67 -1.31 20.93 -20.48
N LEU A 68 -0.46 21.17 -21.49
CA LEU A 68 0.16 22.47 -21.73
C LEU A 68 -0.84 23.57 -22.09
N ILE A 69 -1.96 23.23 -22.74
CA ILE A 69 -3.02 24.19 -23.07
C ILE A 69 -3.84 24.53 -21.82
N PHE A 70 -4.09 23.56 -20.94
CA PHE A 70 -5.06 23.70 -19.85
C PHE A 70 -4.47 23.79 -18.43
N TYR A 71 -3.14 23.79 -18.27
CA TYR A 71 -2.49 23.75 -16.94
C TYR A 71 -2.89 24.91 -16.00
N GLN A 72 -3.28 26.07 -16.53
CA GLN A 72 -3.73 27.21 -15.72
C GLN A 72 -5.20 27.11 -15.30
N GLN A 73 -5.98 26.23 -15.93
CA GLN A 73 -7.43 26.15 -15.72
C GLN A 73 -7.78 25.19 -14.59
N MET A 74 -7.08 24.05 -14.52
CA MET A 74 -7.37 23.00 -13.53
C MET A 74 -6.09 22.24 -13.16
N PRO A 75 -6.05 21.60 -11.98
CA PRO A 75 -4.96 20.69 -11.63
C PRO A 75 -4.83 19.52 -12.62
N CYS A 76 -3.62 19.01 -12.82
CA CYS A 76 -3.32 17.96 -13.78
C CYS A 76 -4.19 16.70 -13.62
N ASP A 77 -4.50 16.29 -12.39
CA ASP A 77 -5.35 15.13 -12.11
C ASP A 77 -6.75 15.26 -12.72
N TYR A 78 -7.35 16.45 -12.62
CA TYR A 78 -8.64 16.76 -13.23
C TYR A 78 -8.52 16.80 -14.75
N LEU A 79 -7.44 17.38 -15.27
CA LEU A 79 -7.18 17.41 -16.71
C LEU A 79 -7.07 15.99 -17.30
N LEU A 80 -6.43 15.05 -16.61
CA LEU A 80 -6.41 13.65 -17.06
C LEU A 80 -7.79 13.03 -17.09
N SER A 81 -8.65 13.30 -16.10
CA SER A 81 -10.04 12.82 -16.15
C SER A 81 -10.78 13.33 -17.37
N HIS A 82 -10.68 14.63 -17.65
CA HIS A 82 -11.30 15.22 -18.84
C HIS A 82 -10.71 14.68 -20.14
N PHE A 83 -9.40 14.44 -20.18
CA PHE A 83 -8.75 13.86 -21.35
C PHE A 83 -9.25 12.44 -21.65
N ARG A 84 -9.45 11.61 -20.62
CA ARG A 84 -10.05 10.28 -20.76
C ARG A 84 -11.48 10.36 -21.29
N ASP A 85 -12.29 11.27 -20.76
CA ASP A 85 -13.68 11.48 -21.21
C ASP A 85 -13.75 11.87 -22.69
N LEU A 86 -12.86 12.77 -23.13
CA LEU A 86 -12.76 13.21 -24.53
C LEU A 86 -12.36 12.08 -25.48
N LEU A 87 -11.52 11.16 -25.03
CA LEU A 87 -11.04 10.02 -25.82
C LEU A 87 -11.84 8.73 -25.56
N MET A 88 -13.08 8.86 -25.07
CA MET A 88 -14.05 7.78 -24.91
C MET A 88 -13.68 6.69 -23.89
N GLN A 89 -12.69 6.91 -23.02
CA GLN A 89 -12.44 6.07 -21.84
C GLN A 89 -13.14 6.68 -20.61
N LYS A 90 -14.47 6.60 -20.56
CA LYS A 90 -15.27 7.22 -19.48
C LYS A 90 -14.97 6.63 -18.09
N GLU A 91 -14.78 5.32 -18.03
CA GLU A 91 -14.47 4.64 -16.77
C GLU A 91 -12.95 4.40 -16.63
N PRO A 92 -12.35 4.75 -15.49
CA PRO A 92 -10.95 4.42 -15.21
C PRO A 92 -10.69 2.91 -15.28
N VAL A 93 -9.62 2.51 -15.97
CA VAL A 93 -9.16 1.12 -15.95
C VAL A 93 -8.21 0.95 -14.77
N GLN A 94 -8.79 0.86 -13.59
CA GLN A 94 -8.06 0.75 -12.33
C GLN A 94 -7.85 -0.72 -11.92
N PHE A 95 -6.62 -1.06 -11.52
CA PHE A 95 -6.26 -2.38 -11.03
C PHE A 95 -6.21 -2.44 -9.51
N PHE A 96 -6.58 -3.60 -8.99
CA PHE A 96 -6.55 -3.92 -7.56
C PHE A 96 -5.78 -5.23 -7.34
N PRO A 97 -4.88 -5.32 -6.35
CA PRO A 97 -4.48 -4.25 -5.43
C PRO A 97 -3.66 -3.15 -6.11
N SER A 98 -3.67 -1.95 -5.56
CA SER A 98 -2.84 -0.84 -6.04
C SER A 98 -1.36 -1.19 -5.86
N LEU A 99 -0.54 -0.83 -6.85
CA LEU A 99 0.90 -1.07 -6.84
C LEU A 99 1.69 0.12 -6.28
N PHE A 100 1.04 1.28 -6.18
CA PHE A 100 1.66 2.53 -5.74
C PHE A 100 0.80 3.19 -4.66
N GLN A 101 1.47 3.69 -3.62
CA GLN A 101 0.87 4.49 -2.57
C GLN A 101 1.62 5.81 -2.45
N HIS A 102 0.88 6.91 -2.60
CA HIS A 102 1.39 8.24 -2.32
C HIS A 102 1.65 8.38 -0.80
N MET A 103 2.86 8.79 -0.43
CA MET A 103 3.30 8.95 0.96
C MET A 103 3.29 10.42 1.41
N GLY A 104 3.07 11.36 0.50
CA GLY A 104 2.97 12.79 0.80
C GLY A 104 1.75 13.12 1.67
N LYS A 105 2.03 13.78 2.80
CA LYS A 105 1.02 14.20 3.79
C LYS A 105 0.45 15.60 3.52
N TYR A 106 1.10 16.36 2.63
CA TYR A 106 0.78 17.76 2.35
C TYR A 106 0.49 17.94 0.86
N SER A 107 -0.71 18.40 0.53
CA SER A 107 -1.04 18.76 -0.85
C SER A 107 -0.46 20.12 -1.21
N SER A 108 0.15 20.21 -2.39
CA SER A 108 0.58 21.46 -3.03
C SER A 108 -0.58 22.44 -3.26
N PHE A 109 -1.83 21.97 -3.26
CA PHE A 109 -3.02 22.80 -3.40
C PHE A 109 -3.54 23.25 -2.02
N LYS A 110 -3.27 24.52 -1.67
CA LYS A 110 -3.80 25.23 -0.50
C LYS A 110 -3.44 24.66 0.88
N GLY A 111 -2.35 23.89 1.02
CA GLY A 111 -1.87 23.44 2.33
C GLY A 111 -2.86 22.54 3.08
N LYS A 112 -3.76 21.87 2.35
CA LYS A 112 -4.67 20.88 2.94
C LYS A 112 -3.90 19.62 3.30
N PHE A 113 -4.01 19.24 4.57
CA PHE A 113 -3.53 17.96 5.09
C PHE A 113 -4.32 16.84 4.43
N ASN A 114 -3.69 16.08 3.54
CA ASN A 114 -4.34 14.96 2.86
C ASN A 114 -3.76 13.66 3.44
N ARG A 115 -4.54 13.02 4.31
CA ARG A 115 -4.24 11.69 4.87
C ARG A 115 -5.02 10.60 4.12
N LEU A 116 -5.13 10.74 2.80
CA LEU A 116 -5.82 9.77 1.95
C LEU A 116 -4.88 8.59 1.66
N LYS A 117 -5.10 7.47 2.35
CA LYS A 117 -4.54 6.17 1.93
C LYS A 117 -5.42 5.59 0.83
N ASP A 118 -4.80 5.02 -0.19
CA ASP A 118 -5.51 4.27 -1.21
C ASP A 118 -6.10 3.01 -0.55
N LYS A 119 -7.43 2.85 -0.63
CA LYS A 119 -8.12 1.73 0.01
C LYS A 119 -7.74 0.39 -0.60
N GLY A 120 -7.21 0.40 -1.83
CA GLY A 120 -6.72 -0.77 -2.52
C GLY A 120 -5.22 -0.98 -2.48
N PHE A 121 -4.46 -0.07 -1.88
CA PHE A 121 -3.06 -0.34 -1.61
C PHE A 121 -2.95 -1.25 -0.39
N VAL A 122 -2.71 -2.53 -0.65
CA VAL A 122 -2.27 -3.45 0.38
C VAL A 122 -0.82 -3.11 0.67
N GLU A 123 -0.58 -2.38 1.77
CA GLU A 123 0.78 -2.16 2.28
C GLU A 123 1.41 -3.53 2.45
N ASN A 124 2.35 -3.87 1.54
CA ASN A 124 3.14 -5.10 1.53
C ASN A 124 2.72 -6.07 2.63
N ASP A 125 1.87 -7.04 2.27
CA ASP A 125 2.06 -8.37 2.81
C ASP A 125 3.50 -8.75 2.44
N ILE A 126 4.46 -8.40 3.31
CA ILE A 126 5.61 -9.26 3.51
C ILE A 126 4.95 -10.58 3.84
N GLY A 127 4.86 -11.46 2.84
CA GLY A 127 3.92 -12.58 2.83
C GLY A 127 3.84 -13.28 4.18
N PHE A 128 2.65 -13.79 4.52
CA PHE A 128 2.28 -14.38 5.82
C PHE A 128 3.48 -14.64 6.73
N PRO A 129 3.58 -13.98 7.88
CA PRO A 129 4.73 -14.12 8.76
C PRO A 129 5.00 -15.62 9.00
N SER A 130 6.20 -16.06 8.65
CA SER A 130 6.64 -17.43 8.89
C SER A 130 7.15 -17.51 10.33
N ASN A 131 6.22 -17.74 11.24
CA ASN A 131 6.47 -17.77 12.66
C ASN A 131 7.02 -19.15 13.06
N PRO A 132 8.31 -19.27 13.48
CA PRO A 132 8.86 -20.54 13.94
C PRO A 132 8.08 -21.08 15.15
N PRO A 133 8.08 -22.39 15.42
CA PRO A 133 7.42 -22.93 16.60
C PRO A 133 7.93 -22.24 17.87
N ALA A 134 7.01 -21.71 18.67
CA ALA A 134 7.34 -20.93 19.85
C ALA A 134 6.33 -21.19 20.97
N THR A 135 6.76 -20.90 22.20
CA THR A 135 5.93 -20.87 23.39
C THR A 135 5.73 -19.42 23.82
N ILE A 136 4.48 -19.04 24.10
CA ILE A 136 4.12 -17.66 24.41
C ILE A 136 3.79 -17.55 25.89
N TYR A 137 4.32 -16.52 26.54
CA TYR A 137 4.04 -16.16 27.92
C TYR A 137 3.51 -14.74 27.98
N THR A 138 2.63 -14.46 28.94
CA THR A 138 2.15 -13.09 29.16
C THR A 138 1.66 -12.92 30.59
N ASN A 139 1.76 -11.69 31.10
CA ASN A 139 1.08 -11.27 32.33
C ASN A 139 -0.20 -10.45 32.06
N LEU A 140 -0.61 -10.34 30.79
CA LEU A 140 -1.82 -9.63 30.40
C LEU A 140 -3.07 -10.38 30.87
N ASN A 141 -4.08 -9.63 31.28
CA ASN A 141 -5.34 -10.21 31.72
C ASN A 141 -6.20 -10.61 30.52
N VAL A 142 -6.16 -11.89 30.17
CA VAL A 142 -6.86 -12.48 29.03
C VAL A 142 -8.37 -12.51 29.28
N THR A 143 -9.14 -11.96 28.34
CA THR A 143 -10.60 -11.95 28.41
C THR A 143 -11.22 -13.19 27.77
N ASN A 144 -12.34 -13.67 28.34
CA ASN A 144 -13.32 -14.56 27.70
C ASN A 144 -12.76 -15.71 26.85
N GLY A 145 -11.87 -16.54 27.41
CA GLY A 145 -11.38 -17.74 26.71
C GLY A 145 -10.57 -17.46 25.45
N SER A 146 -10.07 -16.23 25.28
CA SER A 146 -9.17 -15.91 24.17
C SER A 146 -7.91 -16.79 24.22
N VAL A 147 -7.53 -17.31 23.06
CA VAL A 147 -6.40 -18.22 22.94
C VAL A 147 -5.13 -17.39 22.77
N LEU A 148 -4.18 -17.54 23.70
CA LEU A 148 -2.90 -16.82 23.68
C LEU A 148 -2.13 -17.02 22.37
N MET A 149 -2.21 -18.24 21.81
CA MET A 149 -1.57 -18.57 20.54
C MET A 149 -2.04 -17.68 19.37
N ASN A 150 -3.24 -17.08 19.44
CA ASN A 150 -3.72 -16.16 18.41
C ASN A 150 -2.88 -14.89 18.30
N ALA A 151 -2.09 -14.54 19.33
CA ALA A 151 -1.16 -13.40 19.25
C ALA A 151 0.04 -13.67 18.32
N TYR A 152 0.28 -14.93 17.98
CA TYR A 152 1.42 -15.39 17.20
C TYR A 152 1.02 -16.27 16.01
N SER A 153 -0.20 -16.80 15.98
CA SER A 153 -0.68 -17.54 14.81
C SER A 153 -0.85 -16.59 13.62
N SER A 154 -0.64 -17.13 12.42
CA SER A 154 -0.94 -16.43 11.16
C SER A 154 -2.43 -16.53 10.79
N ASP A 155 -3.25 -17.16 11.63
CA ASP A 155 -4.70 -17.18 11.48
C ASP A 155 -5.29 -15.78 11.71
N MET A 156 -6.40 -15.47 11.02
CA MET A 156 -7.11 -14.17 11.13
C MET A 156 -7.85 -13.97 12.47
N ASN A 157 -7.41 -14.65 13.54
CA ASN A 157 -7.98 -14.56 14.87
C ASN A 157 -7.17 -13.61 15.74
N PHE A 158 -7.86 -12.91 16.64
CA PHE A 158 -7.21 -11.98 17.56
C PHE A 158 -7.00 -12.59 18.94
N PHE A 159 -5.95 -12.14 19.62
CA PHE A 159 -5.76 -12.29 21.05
C PHE A 159 -6.36 -11.07 21.76
N TYR A 160 -7.31 -11.31 22.65
CA TYR A 160 -8.06 -10.27 23.35
C TYR A 160 -7.63 -10.18 24.81
N VAL A 161 -7.34 -8.97 25.23
CA VAL A 161 -6.98 -8.63 26.61
C VAL A 161 -7.86 -7.50 27.12
N LYS A 162 -8.13 -7.48 28.42
CA LYS A 162 -8.99 -6.45 29.03
C LYS A 162 -8.32 -5.08 29.03
N GLU A 163 -7.03 -5.06 29.33
CA GLU A 163 -6.20 -3.86 29.44
C GLU A 163 -4.71 -4.24 29.38
N ALA A 164 -3.88 -3.33 28.86
CA ALA A 164 -2.42 -3.42 28.95
C ALA A 164 -1.93 -2.25 29.82
N LYS A 165 -1.16 -2.56 30.87
CA LYS A 165 -0.63 -1.56 31.80
C LYS A 165 0.89 -1.46 31.63
N VAL A 166 1.48 -0.41 32.19
CA VAL A 166 2.94 -0.28 32.25
C VAL A 166 3.51 -1.51 32.98
N GLY A 167 4.51 -2.17 32.38
CA GLY A 167 5.07 -3.42 32.86
C GLY A 167 4.31 -4.69 32.42
N SER A 168 3.23 -4.55 31.66
CA SER A 168 2.64 -5.70 30.97
C SER A 168 3.51 -6.15 29.79
N TYR A 169 3.59 -7.46 29.58
CA TYR A 169 4.42 -8.04 28.54
C TYR A 169 3.77 -9.26 27.89
N LEU A 170 4.23 -9.54 26.67
CA LEU A 170 4.04 -10.79 25.97
C LEU A 170 5.41 -11.23 25.45
N THR A 171 5.83 -12.42 25.84
CA THR A 171 7.14 -12.99 25.52
C THR A 171 6.96 -14.17 24.60
N VAL A 172 7.69 -14.18 23.49
CA VAL A 172 7.73 -15.30 22.54
C VAL A 172 9.08 -15.99 22.68
N VAL A 173 9.07 -17.25 23.11
CA VAL A 173 10.26 -18.07 23.25
C VAL A 173 10.28 -19.07 22.11
N LEU A 174 11.24 -18.95 21.18
CA LEU A 174 11.34 -19.87 20.05
C LEU A 174 11.77 -21.25 20.54
N ASN A 175 11.01 -22.30 20.20
CA ASN A 175 11.31 -23.68 20.61
C ASN A 175 12.55 -24.24 19.90
N LYS A 176 12.93 -23.63 18.77
CA LYS A 176 14.14 -23.95 18.01
C LYS A 176 14.83 -22.66 17.62
N SER A 177 16.16 -22.67 17.62
CA SER A 177 16.97 -21.57 17.10
C SER A 177 16.55 -21.27 15.65
N ALA A 178 16.27 -20.01 15.37
CA ALA A 178 15.89 -19.53 14.05
C ALA A 178 16.49 -18.14 13.81
N ILE A 179 16.77 -17.83 12.54
CA ILE A 179 17.24 -16.49 12.15
C ILE A 179 16.03 -15.58 12.06
N VAL A 180 15.94 -14.61 12.97
CA VAL A 180 14.89 -13.58 12.96
C VAL A 180 15.43 -12.35 12.25
N PHE A 181 14.92 -12.07 11.06
CA PHE A 181 15.31 -10.89 10.27
C PHE A 181 14.35 -9.70 10.46
N ARG A 182 13.15 -9.94 11.00
CA ARG A 182 12.12 -8.94 11.23
C ARG A 182 11.16 -9.39 12.33
N VAL A 183 10.75 -8.43 13.16
CA VAL A 183 9.64 -8.57 14.09
C VAL A 183 8.60 -7.50 13.75
N GLN A 184 7.33 -7.88 13.72
CA GLN A 184 6.21 -6.96 13.54
C GLN A 184 5.17 -7.23 14.61
N VAL A 185 4.73 -6.16 15.27
CA VAL A 185 3.69 -6.22 16.30
C VAL A 185 2.50 -5.41 15.79
N LEU A 186 1.37 -6.09 15.61
CA LEU A 186 0.12 -5.49 15.14
C LEU A 186 -0.86 -5.45 16.32
N THR A 187 -1.42 -4.28 16.58
CA THR A 187 -2.38 -4.07 17.69
C THR A 187 -3.60 -3.30 17.19
N GLY A 188 -4.75 -3.55 17.82
CA GLY A 188 -6.02 -2.97 17.41
C GLY A 188 -6.60 -3.58 16.14
N SER A 189 -7.77 -3.08 15.74
CA SER A 189 -8.45 -3.49 14.51
C SER A 189 -8.27 -2.43 13.43
N GLU A 190 -7.65 -2.78 12.30
CA GLU A 190 -7.52 -1.85 11.15
C GLU A 190 -8.88 -1.42 10.60
N LEU A 191 -9.86 -2.33 10.58
CA LEU A 191 -11.22 -2.06 10.08
C LEU A 191 -11.99 -1.06 10.95
N LYS A 192 -11.76 -1.05 12.26
CA LYS A 192 -12.47 -0.19 13.22
C LYS A 192 -11.65 1.00 13.69
N MET A 193 -10.34 1.03 13.43
CA MET A 193 -9.39 2.01 13.98
C MET A 193 -9.54 2.19 15.51
N GLU A 194 -9.76 1.09 16.22
CA GLU A 194 -9.99 1.07 17.67
C GLU A 194 -9.04 0.07 18.35
N ASN A 195 -8.81 0.28 19.66
CA ASN A 195 -8.03 -0.61 20.54
C ASN A 195 -6.55 -0.78 20.15
N GLN A 196 -5.94 0.25 19.54
CA GLN A 196 -4.51 0.27 19.22
C GLN A 196 -3.69 0.60 20.47
N LEU A 197 -2.55 -0.07 20.64
CA LEU A 197 -1.55 0.35 21.62
C LEU A 197 -0.84 1.60 21.09
N ASN A 198 -0.82 2.66 21.88
CA ASN A 198 -0.15 3.91 21.51
C ASN A 198 1.37 3.79 21.58
N GLU A 199 1.86 3.05 22.59
CA GLU A 199 3.28 2.88 22.87
C GLU A 199 3.57 1.44 23.29
N GLY A 200 4.76 0.98 22.95
CA GLY A 200 5.27 -0.35 23.28
C GLY A 200 6.72 -0.48 22.85
N GLN A 201 7.43 -1.40 23.48
CA GLN A 201 8.83 -1.68 23.19
C GLN A 201 9.00 -3.16 22.86
N VAL A 202 9.83 -3.43 21.85
CA VAL A 202 10.26 -4.79 21.52
C VAL A 202 11.68 -4.94 22.01
N GLU A 203 11.89 -5.92 22.87
CA GLU A 203 13.19 -6.22 23.46
C GLU A 203 13.62 -7.64 23.10
N LEU A 204 14.93 -7.86 22.97
CA LEU A 204 15.48 -9.19 22.89
C LEU A 204 15.49 -9.80 24.29
N GLY A 205 14.92 -10.99 24.44
CA GLY A 205 15.08 -11.76 25.66
C GLY A 205 16.54 -12.21 25.78
N TYR A 206 17.14 -11.97 26.94
CA TYR A 206 18.42 -12.57 27.33
C TYR A 206 18.09 -13.66 28.36
N ASP A 207 18.78 -14.79 28.27
CA ASP A 207 18.54 -15.96 29.13
C ASP A 207 18.38 -15.57 30.61
N ALA A 208 17.36 -16.17 31.25
CA ALA A 208 17.17 -16.17 32.70
C ALA A 208 17.84 -17.42 33.31
#